data_AF-A0A2I5HBU4-F1
#
_entry.id   AF-A0A2I5HBU4-F1
#
_cell.length_a   1.000
_cell.length_b   1.000
_cell.length_c   1.000
_cell.angle_alpha   90.00
_cell.angle_beta   90.00
_cell.angle_gamma   90.00
#
_symmetry.space_group_name_H-M   'P 1'
#
loop_
_entity.id
_entity.type
_entity.pdbx_description
1 polymer ?
#
loop_
_entity_poly.entity_id
_entity_poly.type
_entity_poly.pdbx_seq_one_letter_code
_entity_poly.pdbx_strand_id
1 'polypeptide(L)'
;MKMLLLSELRPADVLLFSPEKKSFISWAITFLTDAPVSHAALYFNEAPPTIIEETPPQVSESSAQKRFHGRTIYVYRHTSTSPLNPVINAARRHLNNQEPYDHAGLYMVGLLLMYKKFSISSQKQQVIIRILKKLTATITHYIQQHQTPGKHPMVCSQFVAQCFDDAGSPFRLQFRQTSLTDSAFGETLLDKATSWMKLHQPVFSEYDTASAPETASDEALCEALHDAFWIIQINQPLR
;
A
#
# COMPACT_ATOMS: atom_id res chain seq x y z
N MET A 1 -24.99 6.07 -5.49
CA MET A 1 -23.84 5.80 -6.39
C MET A 1 -24.39 5.70 -7.81
N LYS A 2 -23.72 6.33 -8.79
CA LYS A 2 -24.12 6.26 -10.21
C LYS A 2 -23.46 5.03 -10.84
N MET A 3 -24.23 4.22 -11.57
CA MET A 3 -23.63 3.18 -12.44
C MET A 3 -23.10 3.81 -13.70
N LEU A 4 -21.90 3.40 -14.12
CA LEU A 4 -21.26 3.87 -15.35
C LEU A 4 -21.18 2.73 -16.37
N LEU A 5 -21.43 3.07 -17.62
CA LEU A 5 -21.10 2.23 -18.77
C LEU A 5 -19.61 2.34 -19.09
N LEU A 6 -19.05 1.32 -19.75
CA LEU A 6 -17.65 1.33 -20.20
C LEU A 6 -17.35 2.56 -21.09
N SER A 7 -18.30 2.97 -21.93
CA SER A 7 -18.19 4.15 -22.79
C SER A 7 -18.23 5.48 -22.04
N GLU A 8 -18.58 5.48 -20.76
CA GLU A 8 -18.54 6.68 -19.91
C GLU A 8 -17.20 6.84 -19.17
N LEU A 9 -16.32 5.83 -19.22
CA LEU A 9 -14.96 5.92 -18.68
C LEU A 9 -14.10 6.86 -19.51
N ARG A 10 -13.16 7.52 -18.85
CA ARG A 10 -12.24 8.48 -19.46
C ARG A 10 -10.81 8.18 -19.01
N PRO A 11 -9.81 8.43 -19.86
CA PRO A 11 -8.42 8.28 -19.46
C PRO A 11 -8.14 8.99 -18.13
N ALA A 12 -7.38 8.30 -17.27
CA ALA A 12 -7.04 8.68 -15.90
C ALA A 12 -8.17 8.55 -14.87
N ASP A 13 -9.32 7.96 -15.22
CA ASP A 13 -10.20 7.40 -14.20
C ASP A 13 -9.46 6.33 -13.39
N VAL A 14 -9.51 6.46 -12.07
CA VAL A 14 -8.99 5.47 -11.13
C VAL A 14 -10.03 4.37 -10.97
N LEU A 15 -9.61 3.15 -11.24
CA LEU A 15 -10.42 1.95 -11.18
C LEU A 15 -10.00 1.14 -9.95
N LEU A 16 -10.93 0.94 -9.01
CA LEU A 16 -10.72 0.12 -7.82
C LEU A 16 -11.54 -1.15 -7.94
N PHE A 17 -10.88 -2.30 -7.88
CA PHE A 17 -11.51 -3.58 -8.16
C PHE A 17 -11.83 -4.32 -6.87
N SER A 18 -13.03 -4.89 -6.81
CA SER A 18 -13.40 -5.88 -5.79
C SER A 18 -12.43 -7.07 -5.79
N PRO A 19 -12.24 -7.77 -4.67
CA PRO A 19 -11.33 -8.92 -4.61
C PRO A 19 -11.65 -9.98 -5.66
N GLU A 20 -10.62 -10.61 -6.24
CA GLU A 20 -10.78 -11.76 -7.13
C GLU A 20 -11.24 -12.98 -6.33
N LYS A 21 -12.22 -13.71 -6.87
CA LYS A 21 -12.73 -14.93 -6.23
C LYS A 21 -11.61 -15.97 -6.14
N LYS A 22 -11.45 -16.58 -4.97
CA LYS A 22 -10.42 -17.60 -4.66
C LYS A 22 -8.97 -17.10 -4.72
N SER A 23 -8.73 -15.79 -4.83
CA SER A 23 -7.39 -15.22 -4.74
C SER A 23 -7.04 -14.91 -3.28
N PHE A 24 -6.08 -15.64 -2.73
CA PHE A 24 -5.60 -15.42 -1.35
C PHE A 24 -5.07 -13.99 -1.16
N ILE A 25 -4.29 -13.48 -2.12
CA ILE A 25 -3.74 -12.12 -2.05
C ILE A 25 -4.86 -11.06 -2.10
N SER A 26 -5.85 -11.23 -2.98
CA SER A 26 -6.99 -10.31 -3.01
C SER A 26 -7.76 -10.31 -1.68
N TRP A 27 -7.99 -11.49 -1.11
CA TRP A 27 -8.60 -11.62 0.21
C TRP A 27 -7.74 -10.94 1.28
N ALA A 28 -6.44 -11.21 1.31
CA ALA A 28 -5.53 -10.66 2.30
C ALA A 28 -5.49 -9.14 2.28
N ILE A 29 -5.48 -8.52 1.09
CA ILE A 29 -5.55 -7.06 0.96
C ILE A 29 -6.86 -6.51 1.54
N THR A 30 -8.01 -7.07 1.16
CA THR A 30 -9.31 -6.62 1.71
C THR A 30 -9.39 -6.85 3.22
N PHE A 31 -8.88 -7.97 3.69
CA PHE A 31 -8.83 -8.30 5.11
C PHE A 31 -7.93 -7.33 5.86
N LEU A 32 -6.76 -6.97 5.36
CA LEU A 32 -5.83 -6.07 6.07
C LEU A 32 -6.28 -4.61 6.05
N THR A 33 -6.84 -4.15 4.93
CA THR A 33 -7.21 -2.74 4.72
C THR A 33 -8.62 -2.40 5.17
N ASP A 34 -9.43 -3.42 5.49
CA ASP A 34 -10.87 -3.27 5.74
C ASP A 34 -11.63 -2.58 4.59
N ALA A 35 -11.08 -2.69 3.37
CA ALA A 35 -11.64 -2.10 2.17
C ALA A 35 -12.36 -3.16 1.33
N PRO A 36 -13.44 -2.80 0.61
CA PRO A 36 -14.12 -3.72 -0.31
C PRO A 36 -13.36 -3.93 -1.64
N VAL A 37 -12.12 -3.45 -1.73
CA VAL A 37 -11.30 -3.45 -2.95
C VAL A 37 -9.91 -4.01 -2.66
N SER A 38 -9.32 -4.68 -3.66
CA SER A 38 -8.01 -5.33 -3.51
C SER A 38 -6.99 -4.92 -4.55
N HIS A 39 -7.39 -4.12 -5.55
CA HIS A 39 -6.54 -3.76 -6.67
C HIS A 39 -6.92 -2.40 -7.22
N ALA A 40 -5.94 -1.68 -7.76
CA ALA A 40 -6.12 -0.37 -8.37
C ALA A 40 -5.46 -0.33 -9.76
N ALA A 41 -6.09 0.39 -10.69
CA ALA A 41 -5.58 0.64 -12.03
C ALA A 41 -6.03 2.01 -12.54
N LEU A 42 -5.47 2.45 -13.67
CA LEU A 42 -5.97 3.59 -14.43
C LEU A 42 -6.67 3.10 -15.70
N TYR A 43 -7.81 3.71 -16.04
CA TYR A 43 -8.32 3.61 -17.39
C TYR A 43 -7.39 4.37 -18.34
N PHE A 44 -6.96 3.71 -19.43
CA PHE A 44 -5.82 4.16 -20.22
C PHE A 44 -6.21 4.62 -21.62
N ASN A 45 -6.70 3.70 -22.47
CA ASN A 45 -7.16 4.01 -23.82
C ASN A 45 -8.66 3.76 -23.96
N GLU A 46 -9.33 4.55 -24.79
CA GLU A 46 -10.77 4.39 -25.11
C GLU A 46 -11.00 3.41 -26.28
N ALA A 47 -10.06 3.36 -27.23
CA ALA A 47 -10.19 2.58 -28.46
C ALA A 47 -8.84 1.93 -28.87
N PRO A 48 -8.64 0.62 -28.62
CA PRO A 48 -9.51 -0.25 -27.84
C PRO A 48 -9.53 0.14 -26.35
N PRO A 49 -10.60 -0.21 -25.61
CA PRO A 49 -10.71 0.12 -24.19
C PRO A 49 -9.72 -0.70 -23.36
N THR A 50 -8.74 -0.03 -22.75
CA THR A 50 -7.69 -0.66 -21.95
C THR A 50 -7.50 0.00 -20.60
N ILE A 51 -6.88 -0.74 -19.69
CA ILE A 51 -6.39 -0.26 -18.41
C ILE A 51 -4.88 -0.42 -18.37
N ILE A 52 -4.24 0.40 -17.56
CA ILE A 52 -2.83 0.27 -17.19
C ILE A 52 -2.72 0.03 -15.70
N GLU A 53 -1.96 -0.98 -15.32
CA GLU A 53 -1.86 -1.45 -13.95
C GLU A 53 -0.47 -2.05 -13.66
N GLU A 54 -0.05 -1.93 -12.41
CA GLU A 54 1.07 -2.70 -11.88
C GLU A 54 0.54 -4.06 -11.42
N THR A 55 0.95 -5.11 -12.13
CA THR A 55 0.56 -6.50 -11.92
C THR A 55 1.75 -7.38 -12.28
N PRO A 56 2.00 -8.50 -11.58
CA PRO A 56 3.17 -9.31 -11.89
C PRO A 56 3.27 -9.66 -13.38
N PRO A 57 4.45 -9.53 -14.01
CA PRO A 57 5.73 -9.18 -13.37
C PRO A 57 6.06 -7.66 -13.29
N GLN A 58 5.27 -6.79 -13.91
CA GLN A 58 5.59 -5.37 -14.12
C GLN A 58 4.36 -4.57 -14.57
N VAL A 59 4.47 -3.24 -14.62
CA VAL A 59 3.47 -2.38 -15.29
C VAL A 59 3.12 -2.93 -16.68
N SER A 60 1.83 -3.13 -16.91
CA SER A 60 1.32 -3.65 -18.16
C SER A 60 -0.03 -3.03 -18.55
N GLU A 61 -0.31 -3.09 -19.85
CA GLU A 61 -1.60 -2.71 -20.41
C GLU A 61 -2.47 -3.96 -20.62
N SER A 62 -3.72 -3.88 -20.17
CA SER A 62 -4.67 -4.99 -20.25
C SER A 62 -6.02 -4.53 -20.82
N SER A 63 -6.73 -5.44 -21.50
CA SER A 63 -8.09 -5.17 -21.96
C SER A 63 -9.01 -4.88 -20.77
N ALA A 64 -9.68 -3.73 -20.80
CA ALA A 64 -10.60 -3.32 -19.74
C ALA A 64 -11.74 -4.34 -19.57
N GLN A 65 -12.34 -4.77 -20.69
CA GLN A 65 -13.44 -5.73 -20.70
C GLN A 65 -13.05 -7.06 -20.03
N LYS A 66 -11.87 -7.60 -20.34
CA LYS A 66 -11.38 -8.84 -19.72
C LYS A 66 -11.15 -8.65 -18.22
N ARG A 67 -10.54 -7.54 -17.80
CA ARG A 67 -10.24 -7.29 -16.39
C ARG A 67 -11.47 -6.97 -15.54
N PHE A 68 -12.55 -6.46 -16.15
CA PHE A 68 -13.80 -6.16 -15.45
C PHE A 68 -14.68 -7.39 -15.23
N HIS A 69 -14.46 -8.46 -15.99
CA HIS A 69 -15.31 -9.64 -15.96
C HIS A 69 -15.42 -10.24 -14.54
N GLY A 70 -16.64 -10.36 -14.04
CA GLY A 70 -16.93 -10.98 -12.74
C GLY A 70 -16.47 -10.18 -11.52
N ARG A 71 -16.08 -8.91 -11.67
CA ARG A 71 -15.64 -8.02 -10.60
C ARG A 71 -16.51 -6.77 -10.54
N THR A 72 -16.70 -6.24 -9.33
CA THR A 72 -17.29 -4.90 -9.15
C THR A 72 -16.15 -3.88 -9.26
N ILE A 73 -16.33 -2.88 -10.11
CA ILE A 73 -15.35 -1.81 -10.33
C ILE A 73 -15.92 -0.51 -9.78
N TYR A 74 -15.23 0.06 -8.79
CA TYR A 74 -15.51 1.41 -8.31
C TYR A 74 -14.65 2.39 -9.09
N VAL A 75 -15.27 3.48 -9.55
CA VAL A 75 -14.59 4.49 -10.37
C VAL A 75 -14.46 5.77 -9.55
N TYR A 76 -13.23 6.23 -9.41
CA TYR A 76 -12.93 7.57 -8.94
C TYR A 76 -12.44 8.42 -10.11
N ARG A 77 -13.10 9.56 -10.32
CA ARG A 77 -12.72 10.54 -11.34
C ARG A 77 -12.16 11.77 -10.66
N HIS A 78 -10.92 12.12 -11.02
CA HIS A 78 -10.29 13.33 -10.50
C HIS A 78 -11.08 14.57 -10.91
N THR A 79 -11.27 15.52 -9.99
CA THR A 79 -12.16 16.68 -10.17
C THR A 79 -11.46 17.90 -10.77
N SER A 80 -10.19 17.78 -11.16
CA SER A 80 -9.47 18.89 -11.79
C SER A 80 -10.14 19.34 -13.09
N THR A 81 -10.17 20.65 -13.30
CA THR A 81 -10.60 21.27 -14.56
C THR A 81 -9.54 21.16 -15.65
N SER A 82 -8.29 20.89 -15.27
CA SER A 82 -7.18 20.72 -16.22
C SER A 82 -7.22 19.34 -16.87
N PRO A 83 -6.83 19.21 -18.16
CA PRO A 83 -6.70 17.90 -18.80
C PRO A 83 -5.76 16.97 -18.03
N LEU A 84 -6.16 15.71 -17.85
CA LEU A 84 -5.38 14.69 -17.12
C LEU A 84 -4.31 13.99 -17.98
N ASN A 85 -4.02 14.53 -19.18
CA ASN A 85 -2.97 14.01 -20.06
C ASN A 85 -1.60 13.83 -19.35
N PRO A 86 -1.17 14.70 -18.41
CA PRO A 86 0.06 14.48 -17.67
C PRO A 86 0.08 13.17 -16.87
N VAL A 87 -1.06 12.75 -16.30
CA VAL A 87 -1.19 11.47 -15.56
C VAL A 87 -1.03 10.29 -16.51
N ILE A 88 -1.69 10.35 -17.67
CA ILE A 88 -1.56 9.33 -18.72
C ILE A 88 -0.13 9.25 -19.25
N ASN A 89 0.54 10.39 -19.42
CA ASN A 89 1.94 10.43 -19.84
C ASN A 89 2.88 9.84 -18.79
N ALA A 90 2.63 10.08 -17.49
CA ALA A 90 3.36 9.44 -16.40
C ALA A 90 3.19 7.92 -16.42
N ALA A 91 1.94 7.44 -16.52
CA ALA A 91 1.65 6.01 -16.61
C ALA A 91 2.36 5.34 -17.81
N ARG A 92 2.39 6.02 -18.97
CA ARG A 92 3.10 5.55 -20.16
C ARG A 92 4.63 5.51 -19.97
N ARG A 93 5.20 6.45 -19.22
CA ARG A 93 6.64 6.41 -18.88
C ARG A 93 6.97 5.19 -18.02
N HIS A 94 6.16 4.90 -17.01
CA HIS A 94 6.32 3.70 -16.16
C HIS A 94 6.17 2.40 -16.96
N LEU A 95 5.19 2.32 -17.87
CA LEU A 95 5.04 1.19 -18.80
C LEU A 95 6.29 0.99 -19.67
N ASN A 96 6.78 2.06 -20.29
CA ASN A 96 7.96 2.02 -21.16
C ASN A 96 9.23 1.67 -20.38
N ASN A 97 9.30 2.07 -19.11
CA ASN A 97 10.41 1.71 -18.23
C ASN A 97 10.30 0.28 -17.69
N GLN A 98 9.19 -0.43 -17.92
CA GLN A 98 8.96 -1.78 -17.39
C GLN A 98 9.19 -1.83 -15.87
N GLU A 99 8.61 -0.86 -15.14
CA GLU A 99 8.74 -0.85 -13.68
C GLU A 99 8.23 -2.17 -13.10
N PRO A 100 9.01 -2.83 -12.24
CA PRO A 100 8.71 -4.18 -11.79
C PRO A 100 7.65 -4.19 -10.69
N TYR A 101 6.96 -5.32 -10.57
CA TYR A 101 6.06 -5.56 -9.46
C TYR A 101 6.84 -5.73 -8.14
N ASP A 102 6.38 -5.07 -7.07
CA ASP A 102 6.96 -5.25 -5.73
C ASP A 102 6.57 -6.62 -5.13
N HIS A 103 7.34 -7.65 -5.49
CA HIS A 103 7.24 -8.98 -4.90
C HIS A 103 7.62 -8.99 -3.41
N ALA A 104 8.50 -8.08 -2.97
CA ALA A 104 8.93 -8.01 -1.57
C ALA A 104 7.76 -7.61 -0.65
N GLY A 105 6.84 -6.78 -1.16
CA GLY A 105 5.57 -6.46 -0.53
C GLY A 105 4.69 -7.67 -0.17
N LEU A 106 4.85 -8.84 -0.82
CA LEU A 106 4.08 -10.05 -0.47
C LEU A 106 4.53 -10.67 0.86
N TYR A 107 5.83 -10.64 1.18
CA TYR A 107 6.32 -11.07 2.50
C TYR A 107 5.75 -10.16 3.60
N MET A 108 5.54 -8.89 3.28
CA MET A 108 4.89 -7.92 4.18
C MET A 108 3.44 -8.21 4.45
N VAL A 109 2.68 -8.63 3.43
CA VAL A 109 1.31 -9.11 3.62
C VAL A 109 1.29 -10.29 4.59
N GLY A 110 2.22 -11.24 4.44
CA GLY A 110 2.35 -12.39 5.36
C GLY A 110 2.58 -11.97 6.81
N LEU A 111 3.52 -11.05 7.05
CA LEU A 111 3.78 -10.48 8.37
C LEU A 111 2.55 -9.75 8.93
N LEU A 112 1.95 -8.84 8.15
CA LEU A 112 0.75 -8.08 8.52
C LEU A 112 -0.46 -8.96 8.87
N LEU A 113 -0.65 -10.07 8.16
CA LEU A 113 -1.72 -11.04 8.45
C LEU A 113 -1.55 -11.71 9.81
N MET A 114 -0.31 -11.97 10.24
CA MET A 114 -0.05 -12.43 11.59
C MET A 114 -0.52 -11.37 12.60
N TYR A 115 -0.29 -10.08 12.34
CA TYR A 115 -0.61 -8.97 13.25
C TYR A 115 -2.10 -8.68 13.41
N LYS A 116 -2.91 -8.69 12.34
CA LYS A 116 -4.35 -8.37 12.47
C LYS A 116 -5.11 -9.35 13.39
N LYS A 117 -4.57 -10.56 13.62
CA LYS A 117 -5.14 -11.56 14.53
C LYS A 117 -4.71 -11.39 16.00
N PHE A 118 -3.63 -10.65 16.26
CA PHE A 118 -3.17 -10.37 17.62
C PHE A 118 -3.49 -8.93 18.00
N SER A 119 -4.38 -8.73 18.96
CA SER A 119 -4.58 -7.41 19.57
C SER A 119 -3.25 -6.94 20.15
N ILE A 120 -2.77 -5.80 19.66
CA ILE A 120 -1.52 -5.18 20.12
C ILE A 120 -1.82 -4.44 21.40
N SER A 121 -1.67 -5.13 22.52
CA SER A 121 -1.89 -4.59 23.86
C SER A 121 -0.63 -4.64 24.73
N SER A 122 0.47 -5.21 24.25
CA SER A 122 1.70 -5.37 25.02
C SER A 122 2.90 -4.65 24.40
N GLN A 123 3.77 -4.07 25.25
CA GLN A 123 5.03 -3.44 24.85
C GLN A 123 5.91 -4.38 23.99
N LYS A 124 5.84 -5.69 24.23
CA LYS A 124 6.55 -6.72 23.44
C LYS A 124 6.17 -6.68 21.96
N GLN A 125 4.87 -6.62 21.66
CA GLN A 125 4.37 -6.59 20.28
C GLN A 125 4.79 -5.30 19.57
N GLN A 126 4.91 -4.18 20.30
CA GLN A 126 5.38 -2.91 19.74
C GLN A 126 6.83 -2.98 19.30
N VAL A 127 7.72 -3.56 20.12
CA VAL A 127 9.14 -3.71 19.75
C VAL A 127 9.30 -4.68 18.57
N ILE A 128 8.53 -5.77 18.53
CA ILE A 128 8.52 -6.70 17.39
C ILE A 128 8.13 -6.00 16.08
N ILE A 129 7.14 -5.10 16.11
CA ILE A 129 6.79 -4.30 14.92
C ILE A 129 7.94 -3.43 14.48
N ARG A 130 8.60 -2.72 15.41
CA ARG A 130 9.72 -1.84 15.10
C ARG A 130 10.87 -2.60 14.45
N ILE A 131 11.20 -3.78 14.97
CA ILE A 131 12.20 -4.69 14.39
C ILE A 131 11.80 -5.11 12.98
N LEU A 132 10.54 -5.52 12.78
CA LEU A 132 10.10 -5.97 11.47
C LEU A 132 10.04 -4.86 10.44
N LYS A 133 9.62 -3.65 10.83
CA LYS A 133 9.71 -2.46 9.98
C LYS A 133 11.13 -2.25 9.47
N LYS A 134 12.10 -2.35 10.38
CA LYS A 134 13.51 -2.18 10.05
C LYS A 134 14.00 -3.29 9.12
N LEU A 135 13.67 -4.54 9.41
CA LEU A 135 14.01 -5.69 8.54
C LEU A 135 13.41 -5.55 7.14
N THR A 136 12.16 -5.11 7.04
CA THR A 136 11.51 -4.83 5.76
C THR A 136 12.26 -3.76 4.98
N ALA A 137 12.53 -2.61 5.60
CA ALA A 137 13.22 -1.52 4.94
C ALA A 137 14.60 -1.98 4.42
N THR A 138 15.34 -2.74 5.24
CA THR A 138 16.63 -3.31 4.86
C THR A 138 16.53 -4.29 3.69
N ILE A 139 15.56 -5.22 3.73
CA ILE A 139 15.36 -6.20 2.65
C ILE A 139 14.93 -5.51 1.35
N THR A 140 13.97 -4.58 1.42
CA THR A 140 13.52 -3.80 0.27
C THR A 140 14.67 -3.00 -0.33
N HIS A 141 15.49 -2.34 0.50
CA HIS A 141 16.66 -1.59 0.04
C HIS A 141 17.68 -2.49 -0.64
N TYR A 142 17.96 -3.66 -0.05
CA TYR A 142 18.87 -4.65 -0.63
C TYR A 142 18.37 -5.16 -2.00
N ILE A 143 17.08 -5.49 -2.12
CA ILE A 143 16.46 -5.91 -3.39
C ILE A 143 16.55 -4.79 -4.43
N GLN A 144 16.28 -3.54 -4.04
CA GLN A 144 16.37 -2.39 -4.93
C GLN A 144 17.81 -2.18 -5.45
N GLN A 145 18.81 -2.32 -4.58
CA GLN A 145 20.21 -2.14 -4.95
C GLN A 145 20.77 -3.27 -5.81
N HIS A 146 20.34 -4.51 -5.60
CA HIS A 146 20.98 -5.68 -6.20
C HIS A 146 20.16 -6.39 -7.28
N GLN A 147 18.83 -6.30 -7.26
CA GLN A 147 17.95 -7.01 -8.21
C GLN A 147 17.25 -6.07 -9.19
N THR A 148 16.95 -4.84 -8.76
CA THR A 148 16.23 -3.86 -9.60
C THR A 148 16.90 -2.46 -9.60
N PRO A 149 18.20 -2.35 -9.99
CA PRO A 149 18.93 -1.08 -9.89
C PRO A 149 18.31 0.01 -10.77
N GLY A 150 18.06 1.18 -10.19
CA GLY A 150 17.48 2.32 -10.91
C GLY A 150 16.00 2.16 -11.29
N LYS A 151 15.33 1.13 -10.76
CA LYS A 151 13.90 0.91 -10.89
C LYS A 151 13.20 1.17 -9.56
N HIS A 152 11.89 1.36 -9.63
CA HIS A 152 11.04 1.61 -8.48
C HIS A 152 9.94 0.56 -8.43
N PRO A 153 10.21 -0.61 -7.81
CA PRO A 153 9.18 -1.62 -7.63
C PRO A 153 7.97 -1.04 -6.89
N MET A 154 6.77 -1.27 -7.41
CA MET A 154 5.53 -0.75 -6.85
C MET A 154 4.47 -1.84 -6.71
N VAL A 155 3.53 -1.64 -5.81
CA VAL A 155 2.23 -2.33 -5.85
C VAL A 155 1.20 -1.53 -6.64
N CYS A 156 0.09 -2.16 -7.02
CA CYS A 156 -0.98 -1.57 -7.84
C CYS A 156 -1.44 -0.16 -7.41
N SER A 157 -1.68 0.06 -6.11
CA SER A 157 -2.13 1.35 -5.59
C SER A 157 -1.02 2.41 -5.56
N GLN A 158 0.23 2.01 -5.36
CA GLN A 158 1.37 2.92 -5.40
C GLN A 158 1.61 3.41 -6.82
N PHE A 159 1.56 2.51 -7.81
CA PHE A 159 1.65 2.87 -9.22
C PHE A 159 0.63 3.95 -9.61
N VAL A 160 -0.64 3.77 -9.24
CA VAL A 160 -1.69 4.76 -9.52
C VAL A 160 -1.37 6.11 -8.86
N ALA A 161 -1.05 6.12 -7.56
CA ALA A 161 -0.72 7.35 -6.84
C ALA A 161 0.50 8.06 -7.44
N GLN A 162 1.55 7.31 -7.77
CA GLN A 162 2.78 7.82 -8.38
C GLN A 162 2.51 8.49 -9.73
N CYS A 163 1.61 7.94 -10.55
CA CYS A 163 1.24 8.57 -11.82
C CYS A 163 0.62 9.97 -11.63
N PHE A 164 -0.16 10.17 -10.56
CA PHE A 164 -0.72 11.49 -10.24
C PHE A 164 0.31 12.42 -9.60
N ASP A 165 1.24 11.91 -8.79
CA ASP A 165 2.34 12.71 -8.24
C ASP A 165 3.31 13.19 -9.33
N ASP A 166 3.68 12.30 -10.25
CA ASP A 166 4.55 12.59 -11.39
C ASP A 166 3.92 13.55 -12.40
N ALA A 167 2.60 13.67 -12.40
CA ALA A 167 1.86 14.65 -13.19
C ALA A 167 1.96 16.07 -12.61
N GLY A 168 2.36 16.21 -11.34
CA GLY A 168 2.56 17.46 -10.64
C GLY A 168 1.51 17.75 -9.57
N SER A 169 1.81 18.72 -8.70
CA SER A 169 1.00 19.06 -7.52
C SER A 169 -0.50 19.32 -7.79
N PRO A 170 -0.95 19.87 -8.95
CA PRO A 170 -2.38 20.08 -9.20
C PRO A 170 -3.19 18.79 -9.42
N PHE A 171 -2.51 17.66 -9.66
CA PHE A 171 -3.13 16.38 -9.97
C PHE A 171 -3.03 15.38 -8.80
N ARG A 172 -2.24 15.71 -7.76
CA ARG A 172 -2.01 14.83 -6.61
C ARG A 172 -3.34 14.37 -6.01
N LEU A 173 -3.49 13.05 -5.86
CA LEU A 173 -4.66 12.46 -5.23
C LEU A 173 -4.74 12.88 -3.77
N GLN A 174 -5.90 13.40 -3.37
CA GLN A 174 -6.19 13.68 -1.97
C GLN A 174 -6.88 12.47 -1.35
N PHE A 175 -6.21 11.84 -0.40
CA PHE A 175 -6.79 10.77 0.39
C PHE A 175 -7.56 11.40 1.55
N ARG A 176 -8.88 11.13 1.62
CA ARG A 176 -9.70 11.62 2.73
C ARG A 176 -9.18 10.98 4.01
N GLN A 177 -8.54 11.78 4.85
CA GLN A 177 -7.96 11.34 6.12
C GLN A 177 -9.03 10.70 7.01
N THR A 178 -9.02 9.38 7.10
CA THR A 178 -9.09 8.72 8.40
C THR A 178 -7.63 8.65 8.86
N SER A 179 -7.19 9.69 9.60
CA SER A 179 -5.77 10.14 9.78
C SER A 179 -4.69 9.21 9.24
N LEU A 180 -4.14 9.59 8.10
CA LEU A 180 -2.84 9.15 7.62
C LEU A 180 -2.24 10.39 6.94
N THR A 181 -1.28 11.01 7.61
CA THR A 181 -0.53 12.17 7.14
C THR A 181 0.28 11.83 5.89
N ASP A 182 0.57 12.87 5.09
CA ASP A 182 1.21 12.85 3.77
C ASP A 182 2.27 11.77 3.57
N SER A 183 2.10 10.95 2.53
CA SER A 183 3.10 9.93 2.20
C SER A 183 4.36 10.57 1.63
N ALA A 184 5.46 10.47 2.37
CA ALA A 184 6.78 10.73 1.84
C ALA A 184 7.23 9.58 0.92
N PHE A 185 8.13 9.89 -0.03
CA PHE A 185 8.85 8.90 -0.82
C PHE A 185 9.45 7.81 0.10
N GLY A 186 9.11 6.54 -0.14
CA GLY A 186 9.63 5.40 0.62
C GLY A 186 8.69 4.80 1.67
N GLU A 187 7.45 5.28 1.81
CA GLU A 187 6.49 4.68 2.74
C GLU A 187 6.01 3.28 2.30
N THR A 188 6.10 2.33 3.24
CA THR A 188 5.71 0.94 3.02
C THR A 188 4.23 0.71 3.34
N LEU A 189 3.64 -0.38 2.83
CA LEU A 189 2.29 -0.82 3.23
C LEU A 189 2.17 -1.05 4.75
N LEU A 190 3.27 -1.39 5.42
CA LEU A 190 3.34 -1.55 6.86
C LEU A 190 3.18 -0.20 7.59
N ASP A 191 3.68 0.89 7.03
CA ASP A 191 3.51 2.23 7.62
C ASP A 191 2.05 2.68 7.58
N LYS A 192 1.34 2.35 6.49
CA LYS A 192 -0.10 2.58 6.34
C LYS A 192 -0.93 1.69 7.26
N ALA A 193 -0.59 0.40 7.38
CA ALA A 193 -1.27 -0.52 8.29
C ALA A 193 -1.08 -0.12 9.76
N THR A 194 0.15 0.24 10.16
CA THR A 194 0.46 0.72 11.52
C THR A 194 -0.35 1.97 11.85
N SER A 195 -0.52 2.86 10.88
CA SER A 195 -1.19 4.13 11.12
C SER A 195 -2.72 4.02 11.06
N TRP A 196 -3.27 3.09 10.27
CA TRP A 196 -4.69 2.70 10.35
C TRP A 196 -5.04 2.09 11.71
N MET A 197 -4.13 1.28 12.28
CA MET A 197 -4.30 0.70 13.61
C MET A 197 -4.36 1.74 14.73
N LYS A 198 -3.65 2.87 14.59
CA LYS A 198 -3.74 3.97 15.57
C LYS A 198 -5.11 4.63 15.55
N LEU A 199 -5.70 4.75 14.36
CA LEU A 199 -6.93 5.50 14.19
C LEU A 199 -8.18 4.75 14.68
N HIS A 200 -8.14 3.43 14.66
CA HIS A 200 -9.28 2.57 14.98
C HIS A 200 -9.15 1.88 16.35
N GLN A 201 -8.31 2.41 17.24
CA GLN A 201 -8.30 1.96 18.64
C GLN A 201 -9.50 2.53 19.42
N PRO A 202 -10.24 1.71 20.20
CA PRO A 202 -11.10 2.21 21.25
C PRO A 202 -10.21 2.82 22.34
N VAL A 203 -10.26 4.16 22.47
CA VAL A 203 -9.62 5.04 23.47
C VAL A 203 -8.67 4.31 24.43
N PHE A 204 -7.35 4.39 24.25
CA PHE A 204 -6.36 4.39 25.36
C PHE A 204 -4.98 4.93 24.90
N SER A 205 -4.49 5.93 25.66
CA SER A 205 -3.21 6.66 25.64
C SER A 205 -2.57 7.02 24.30
N GLU A 206 -2.62 8.31 23.98
CA GLU A 206 -1.79 8.99 22.98
C GLU A 206 -0.31 8.65 23.20
N TYR A 207 0.32 7.93 22.27
CA TYR A 207 1.78 7.99 22.16
C TYR A 207 2.29 7.97 20.72
N ASP A 208 3.33 8.79 20.60
CA ASP A 208 3.89 9.39 19.41
C ASP A 208 4.37 8.34 18.42
N THR A 209 3.82 8.44 17.24
CA THR A 209 4.05 7.47 16.19
C THR A 209 4.02 8.23 14.86
N ALA A 210 4.54 9.45 14.92
CA ALA A 210 4.81 10.29 13.79
C ALA A 210 5.78 9.60 12.81
N SER A 211 5.46 9.82 11.54
CA SER A 211 6.13 9.45 10.29
C SER A 211 7.62 9.78 10.23
N ALA A 212 8.45 9.00 10.93
CA ALA A 212 9.90 9.00 10.75
C ALA A 212 10.40 7.56 10.50
N PRO A 213 11.46 7.37 9.69
CA PRO A 213 12.14 6.09 9.58
C PRO A 213 12.58 5.62 10.97
N GLU A 214 12.49 4.30 11.24
CA GLU A 214 12.94 3.73 12.52
C GLU A 214 14.45 3.99 12.69
N THR A 215 14.79 4.95 13.55
CA THR A 215 16.17 5.43 13.74
C THR A 215 16.93 4.71 14.85
N ALA A 216 16.25 3.87 15.65
CA ALA A 216 16.92 3.10 16.70
C ALA A 216 17.96 2.14 16.09
N SER A 217 19.10 1.96 16.77
CA SER A 217 20.10 0.98 16.37
C SER A 217 19.55 -0.45 16.48
N ASP A 218 20.18 -1.40 15.77
CA ASP A 218 19.75 -2.80 15.82
C ASP A 218 19.86 -3.36 17.24
N GLU A 219 20.95 -3.00 17.93
CA GLU A 219 21.21 -3.35 19.32
C GLU A 219 20.15 -2.75 20.26
N ALA A 220 19.77 -1.47 20.09
CA ALA A 220 18.77 -0.82 20.94
C ALA A 220 17.38 -1.45 20.77
N LEU A 221 17.03 -1.92 19.57
CA LEU A 221 15.78 -2.65 19.34
C LEU A 221 15.82 -4.05 19.96
N CYS A 222 16.97 -4.72 19.93
CA CYS A 222 17.16 -6.01 20.61
C CYS A 222 17.09 -5.88 22.14
N GLU A 223 17.71 -4.85 22.70
CA GLU A 223 17.65 -4.52 24.13
C GLU A 223 16.22 -4.18 24.56
N ALA A 224 15.52 -3.33 23.81
CA ALA A 224 14.12 -3.01 24.10
C ALA A 224 13.22 -4.26 24.05
N LEU A 225 13.52 -5.22 23.16
CA LEU A 225 12.78 -6.46 23.08
C LEU A 225 13.06 -7.32 24.32
N HIS A 226 14.33 -7.49 24.65
CA HIS A 226 14.79 -8.20 25.85
C HIS A 226 14.11 -7.66 27.11
N ASP A 227 14.13 -6.35 27.31
CA ASP A 227 13.56 -5.68 28.48
C ASP A 227 12.04 -5.82 28.54
N ALA A 228 11.37 -5.71 27.39
CA ALA A 228 9.93 -5.96 27.30
C ALA A 228 9.59 -7.41 27.71
N PHE A 229 10.44 -8.40 27.39
CA PHE A 229 10.31 -9.78 27.85
C PHE A 229 10.61 -9.95 29.35
N TRP A 230 11.56 -9.18 29.89
CA TRP A 230 12.07 -9.31 31.25
C TRP A 230 11.21 -8.62 32.34
N ILE A 231 10.56 -7.48 32.02
CA ILE A 231 9.68 -6.74 32.96
C ILE A 231 8.53 -7.60 33.52
N ILE A 232 8.14 -8.68 32.83
CA ILE A 232 7.08 -9.60 33.29
C ILE A 232 7.58 -10.60 34.34
N GLN A 233 8.87 -10.98 34.36
CA GLN A 233 9.38 -11.95 35.33
C GLN A 233 9.46 -11.40 36.76
N ILE A 234 9.51 -10.08 36.93
CA ILE A 234 9.57 -9.43 38.25
C ILE A 234 8.17 -9.23 38.86
N ASN A 235 7.10 -9.30 38.06
CA ASN A 235 5.71 -9.05 38.47
C ASN A 235 4.80 -10.29 38.52
N GLN A 236 5.35 -11.50 38.41
CA GLN A 236 4.59 -12.72 38.76
C GLN A 236 4.92 -13.15 40.19
N PRO A 237 3.96 -13.16 41.13
CA PRO A 237 4.18 -13.79 42.41
C PRO A 237 4.36 -15.29 42.19
N LEU A 238 5.41 -15.85 42.77
CA LEU A 238 5.66 -17.28 42.87
C LEU A 238 4.36 -18.01 43.25
N ARG A 239 3.89 -18.90 42.37
CA ARG A 239 2.95 -19.97 42.68
C ARG A 239 3.57 -21.29 42.27
#